data_AF-A0A954TSA0-F1
#
_entry.id   AF-A0A954TSA0-F1
#
_cell.length_a   1.000
_cell.length_b   1.000
_cell.length_c   1.000
_cell.angle_alpha   90.00
_cell.angle_beta   90.00
_cell.angle_gamma   90.00
#
_symmetry.space_group_name_H-M   'P 1'
#
loop_
_entity.id
_entity.type
_entity.pdbx_description
1 polymer ?
#
loop_
_entity_poly.entity_id
_entity_poly.type
_entity_poly.pdbx_seq_one_letter_code
_entity_poly.pdbx_strand_id
1 'polypeptide(L)'
;MIAMVNHFIQRAFASLLLVVAWFVPVASAEPAPTNNVVLILIDDLGWKDLGCYGSAYYKTPHIDRLARDGIRFTDAYAACNVCSPSRAAILTGKYPARLLLTQWLPSGRWDAKKNQLQEGRYLSNLPLEELTIAEALRESGYRTGFLGKWHLGTETYYFPQHQGFDVNVGGRDYGAPGSYFYPFEGTWKIPTILEALDLKPRPYQHVDGVSLVPVLTGTHELERDAIFWHYPHYNQHPQSFPSGVIRAGKWKLIESFETGKVSLYDLSADIGEQNDLSISEHAVAEKLLDRLKAWRHDVGADPMRENPQFEK
;
A
#
# COMPACT_ATOMS: atom_id res chain seq x y z
N MET A 1 68.94 -9.19 60.46
CA MET A 1 70.29 -8.68 60.15
C MET A 1 70.97 -9.76 59.34
N ILE A 2 71.42 -9.49 58.09
CA ILE A 2 71.98 -10.47 57.13
C ILE A 2 70.95 -11.58 56.75
N ALA A 3 70.27 -11.63 55.59
CA ALA A 3 70.45 -11.11 54.23
C ALA A 3 71.39 -11.93 53.32
N MET A 4 71.00 -12.02 52.03
CA MET A 4 71.62 -12.77 50.90
C MET A 4 71.43 -14.30 50.88
N VAL A 5 70.87 -14.80 49.76
CA VAL A 5 71.37 -15.95 48.96
C VAL A 5 70.68 -15.92 47.58
N ASN A 6 71.47 -16.16 46.52
CA ASN A 6 71.10 -16.47 45.12
C ASN A 6 70.07 -15.62 44.36
N HIS A 7 70.60 -14.68 43.57
CA HIS A 7 70.18 -14.52 42.18
C HIS A 7 70.44 -15.84 41.42
N PHE A 8 69.47 -16.35 40.64
CA PHE A 8 69.68 -16.91 39.30
C PHE A 8 68.31 -17.15 38.61
N ILE A 9 68.32 -17.39 37.29
CA ILE A 9 67.13 -17.57 36.40
C ILE A 9 66.43 -16.24 36.03
N GLN A 10 67.14 -15.41 35.27
CA GLN A 10 66.52 -14.76 34.11
C GLN A 10 66.45 -15.77 32.95
N ARG A 11 65.43 -15.64 32.07
CA ARG A 11 65.12 -16.39 30.82
C ARG A 11 63.91 -17.35 30.90
N ALA A 12 62.70 -16.79 30.86
CA ALA A 12 61.46 -17.54 30.61
C ALA A 12 60.32 -16.70 29.98
N PHE A 13 60.64 -15.66 29.19
CA PHE A 13 59.66 -14.84 28.47
C PHE A 13 59.99 -14.78 26.97
N ALA A 14 59.62 -15.82 26.25
CA ALA A 14 59.68 -15.87 24.79
C ALA A 14 58.60 -16.82 24.22
N SER A 15 57.78 -16.28 23.31
CA SER A 15 57.17 -17.02 22.20
C SER A 15 56.29 -18.25 22.52
N LEU A 16 55.10 -18.02 23.08
CA LEU A 16 53.92 -18.83 22.72
C LEU A 16 52.67 -17.96 22.51
N LEU A 17 52.75 -17.06 21.52
CA LEU A 17 51.55 -16.42 20.97
C LEU A 17 50.75 -17.46 20.21
N LEU A 18 49.80 -18.09 20.90
CA LEU A 18 48.76 -18.93 20.32
C LEU A 18 47.89 -18.05 19.40
N VAL A 19 48.22 -18.02 18.11
CA VAL A 19 47.35 -17.48 17.06
C VAL A 19 46.19 -18.45 16.90
N VAL A 20 45.22 -18.36 17.81
CA VAL A 20 43.89 -18.92 17.60
C VAL A 20 43.27 -18.10 16.48
N ALA A 21 43.49 -18.53 15.25
CA ALA A 21 42.79 -18.00 14.09
C ALA A 21 41.30 -18.32 14.26
N TRP A 22 40.55 -17.37 14.80
CA TRP A 22 39.10 -17.42 14.78
C TRP A 22 38.67 -17.42 13.32
N PHE A 23 38.37 -18.61 12.79
CA PHE A 23 37.55 -18.78 11.60
C PHE A 23 36.15 -18.28 11.94
N VAL A 24 35.99 -16.96 12.02
CA VAL A 24 34.70 -16.30 11.85
C VAL A 24 34.25 -16.73 10.45
N PRO A 25 33.14 -17.49 10.32
CA PRO A 25 32.62 -17.79 8.99
C PRO A 25 32.26 -16.45 8.37
N VAL A 26 32.96 -16.08 7.30
CA VAL A 26 32.53 -14.95 6.47
C VAL A 26 31.17 -15.35 5.93
N ALA A 27 30.12 -14.74 6.47
CA ALA A 27 28.77 -14.94 5.97
C ALA A 27 28.80 -14.60 4.48
N SER A 28 28.58 -15.60 3.64
CA SER A 28 28.42 -15.34 2.21
C SER A 28 27.27 -14.36 2.09
N ALA A 29 27.52 -13.21 1.47
CA ALA A 29 26.42 -12.36 1.03
C ALA A 29 25.49 -13.23 0.18
N GLU A 30 24.18 -13.10 0.38
CA GLU A 30 23.23 -13.81 -0.46
C GLU A 30 23.43 -13.39 -1.92
N PRO A 31 23.31 -14.33 -2.89
CA PRO A 31 23.51 -14.02 -4.29
C PRO A 31 22.51 -12.94 -4.72
N ALA A 32 23.01 -11.87 -5.33
CA ALA A 32 22.20 -10.72 -5.71
C ALA A 32 20.98 -11.16 -6.55
N PRO A 33 19.77 -10.62 -6.29
CA PRO A 33 18.55 -11.02 -7.00
C PRO A 33 18.70 -10.95 -8.53
N THR A 34 18.42 -12.06 -9.21
CA THR A 34 18.59 -12.17 -10.67
C THR A 34 17.44 -11.55 -11.47
N ASN A 35 16.30 -11.35 -10.83
CA ASN A 35 15.07 -10.86 -11.45
C ASN A 35 14.87 -9.38 -11.10
N ASN A 36 14.46 -8.57 -12.08
CA ASN A 36 14.07 -7.17 -11.84
C ASN A 36 12.55 -7.08 -11.67
N VAL A 37 12.09 -6.29 -10.70
CA VAL A 37 10.66 -6.01 -10.49
C VAL A 37 10.36 -4.59 -10.96
N VAL A 38 9.36 -4.42 -11.83
CA VAL A 38 8.93 -3.12 -12.35
C VAL A 38 7.43 -2.97 -12.11
N LEU A 39 7.05 -2.15 -11.14
CA LEU A 39 5.65 -1.83 -10.84
C LEU A 39 5.21 -0.60 -11.64
N ILE A 40 4.33 -0.78 -12.61
CA ILE A 40 3.70 0.31 -13.37
C ILE A 40 2.37 0.67 -12.71
N LEU A 41 2.38 1.67 -11.83
CA LEU A 41 1.17 2.18 -11.18
C LEU A 41 0.61 3.38 -11.94
N ILE A 42 -0.55 3.19 -12.58
CA ILE A 42 -1.23 4.22 -13.37
C ILE A 42 -2.26 4.93 -12.47
N ASP A 43 -2.38 6.25 -12.65
CA ASP A 43 -3.28 7.12 -11.88
C ASP A 43 -4.68 7.14 -12.52
N ASP A 44 -5.73 6.94 -11.71
CA ASP A 44 -7.15 7.05 -12.08
C ASP A 44 -7.62 6.30 -13.35
N LEU A 45 -6.93 5.22 -13.73
CA LEU A 45 -7.30 4.35 -14.85
C LEU A 45 -8.48 3.42 -14.49
N GLY A 46 -9.57 3.48 -15.25
CA GLY A 46 -10.72 2.59 -15.09
C GLY A 46 -10.45 1.17 -15.57
N TRP A 47 -11.06 0.17 -14.91
CA TRP A 47 -10.84 -1.26 -15.20
C TRP A 47 -11.18 -1.68 -16.64
N LYS A 48 -11.99 -0.89 -17.35
CA LYS A 48 -12.43 -1.14 -18.73
C LYS A 48 -11.79 -0.20 -19.77
N ASP A 49 -10.77 0.59 -19.38
CA ASP A 49 -10.16 1.60 -20.26
C ASP A 49 -9.07 1.03 -21.18
N LEU A 50 -8.79 -0.28 -21.09
CA LEU A 50 -7.82 -0.99 -21.91
C LEU A 50 -8.51 -1.94 -22.89
N GLY A 51 -7.93 -2.13 -24.08
CA GLY A 51 -8.41 -3.09 -25.08
C GLY A 51 -8.48 -4.53 -24.54
N CYS A 52 -7.47 -4.96 -23.79
CA CYS A 52 -7.45 -6.26 -23.11
C CYS A 52 -8.46 -6.43 -21.95
N TYR A 53 -9.23 -5.39 -21.60
CA TYR A 53 -10.39 -5.46 -20.71
C TYR A 53 -11.70 -5.07 -21.41
N GLY A 54 -11.71 -4.98 -22.75
CA GLY A 54 -12.91 -4.77 -23.54
C GLY A 54 -13.28 -3.29 -23.77
N SER A 55 -12.30 -2.38 -23.75
CA SER A 55 -12.51 -1.06 -24.36
C SER A 55 -12.70 -1.20 -25.87
N ALA A 56 -13.80 -0.65 -26.39
CA ALA A 56 -14.06 -0.56 -27.83
C ALA A 56 -13.56 0.76 -28.44
N TYR A 57 -13.04 1.67 -27.62
CA TYR A 57 -12.67 3.04 -28.01
C TYR A 57 -11.17 3.31 -27.85
N TYR A 58 -10.61 3.03 -26.67
CA TYR A 58 -9.17 3.18 -26.42
C TYR A 58 -8.39 2.02 -27.06
N LYS A 59 -7.20 2.32 -27.59
CA LYS A 59 -6.35 1.35 -28.30
C LYS A 59 -5.01 1.24 -27.58
N THR A 60 -4.75 0.09 -26.97
CA THR A 60 -3.64 -0.09 -26.02
C THR A 60 -2.69 -1.23 -26.41
N PRO A 61 -2.26 -1.35 -27.69
CA PRO A 61 -1.69 -2.58 -28.25
C PRO A 61 -0.43 -3.11 -27.54
N HIS A 62 0.33 -2.25 -26.86
CA HIS A 62 1.48 -2.64 -26.05
C HIS A 62 1.07 -3.26 -24.70
N ILE A 63 0.04 -2.73 -24.05
CA ILE A 63 -0.55 -3.31 -22.82
C ILE A 63 -1.37 -4.56 -23.17
N ASP A 64 -2.08 -4.53 -24.31
CA ASP A 64 -2.80 -5.70 -24.82
C ASP A 64 -1.85 -6.84 -25.20
N ARG A 65 -0.60 -6.52 -25.58
CA ARG A 65 0.48 -7.50 -25.72
C ARG A 65 0.97 -7.99 -24.36
N LEU A 66 1.30 -7.10 -23.43
CA LEU A 66 1.75 -7.49 -22.08
C LEU A 66 0.75 -8.44 -21.39
N ALA A 67 -0.55 -8.22 -21.60
CA ALA A 67 -1.63 -9.05 -21.06
C ALA A 67 -1.86 -10.39 -21.81
N ARG A 68 -1.26 -10.60 -22.99
CA ARG A 68 -1.19 -11.90 -23.69
C ARG A 68 0.10 -12.66 -23.37
N ASP A 69 1.20 -11.92 -23.25
CA ASP A 69 2.54 -12.44 -22.99
C ASP A 69 2.75 -12.73 -21.47
N GLY A 70 1.70 -12.62 -20.64
CA GLY A 70 1.71 -12.77 -19.18
C GLY A 70 0.31 -13.03 -18.59
N ILE A 71 0.12 -12.74 -17.29
CA ILE A 71 -1.12 -13.03 -16.54
C ILE A 71 -1.99 -11.75 -16.42
N ARG A 72 -3.30 -11.88 -16.69
CA ARG A 72 -4.29 -10.80 -16.61
C ARG A 72 -5.38 -11.13 -15.59
N PHE A 73 -5.51 -10.33 -14.54
CA PHE A 73 -6.48 -10.51 -13.46
C PHE A 73 -7.81 -9.82 -13.79
N THR A 74 -8.91 -10.56 -13.91
CA THR A 74 -10.26 -9.99 -14.13
C THR A 74 -10.84 -9.32 -12.88
N ASP A 75 -10.41 -9.76 -11.70
CA ASP A 75 -10.96 -9.41 -10.40
C ASP A 75 -9.95 -8.64 -9.54
N ALA A 76 -9.24 -7.69 -10.15
CA ALA A 76 -8.29 -6.80 -9.47
C ALA A 76 -9.01 -5.57 -8.90
N TYR A 77 -8.75 -5.25 -7.63
CA TYR A 77 -9.35 -4.10 -6.92
C TYR A 77 -8.28 -3.29 -6.21
N ALA A 78 -8.42 -1.97 -6.23
CA ALA A 78 -7.66 -1.08 -5.37
C ALA A 78 -8.17 -1.16 -3.91
N ALA A 79 -7.28 -0.93 -2.94
CA ALA A 79 -7.63 -0.98 -1.51
C ALA A 79 -8.50 0.20 -1.03
N CYS A 80 -8.68 1.21 -1.88
CA CYS A 80 -9.55 2.37 -1.67
C CYS A 80 -10.00 2.95 -3.02
N ASN A 81 -11.10 3.72 -3.01
CA ASN A 81 -11.62 4.46 -4.16
C ASN A 81 -10.88 5.78 -4.46
N VAL A 82 -9.85 6.16 -3.68
CA VAL A 82 -9.06 7.38 -3.89
C VAL A 82 -7.55 7.14 -3.75
N CYS A 83 -6.76 8.10 -4.27
CA CYS A 83 -5.32 7.98 -4.54
C CYS A 83 -4.42 7.56 -3.36
N SER A 84 -4.19 8.46 -2.39
CA SER A 84 -3.19 8.27 -1.31
C SER A 84 -3.42 6.98 -0.50
N PRO A 85 -4.65 6.62 -0.08
CA PRO A 85 -4.93 5.37 0.62
C PRO A 85 -4.51 4.11 -0.17
N SER A 86 -4.82 4.06 -1.46
CA SER A 86 -4.43 2.94 -2.33
C SER A 86 -2.92 2.88 -2.55
N ARG A 87 -2.24 4.02 -2.66
CA ARG A 87 -0.77 4.10 -2.76
C ARG A 87 -0.09 3.60 -1.48
N ALA A 88 -0.61 3.97 -0.32
CA ALA A 88 -0.13 3.51 0.98
C ALA A 88 -0.29 2.00 1.17
N ALA A 89 -1.44 1.45 0.77
CA ALA A 89 -1.72 0.02 0.84
C ALA A 89 -0.82 -0.81 -0.10
N ILE A 90 -0.53 -0.30 -1.31
CA ILE A 90 0.41 -0.93 -2.26
C ILE A 90 1.82 -1.02 -1.68
N LEU A 91 2.28 0.00 -0.95
CA LEU A 91 3.64 0.04 -0.40
C LEU A 91 3.78 -0.79 0.88
N THR A 92 2.82 -0.72 1.80
CA THR A 92 2.92 -1.36 3.13
C THR A 92 2.34 -2.77 3.18
N GLY A 93 1.51 -3.13 2.18
CA GLY A 93 0.65 -4.30 2.23
C GLY A 93 -0.49 -4.19 3.25
N LYS A 94 -0.67 -3.06 3.94
CA LYS A 94 -1.69 -2.86 4.98
C LYS A 94 -3.01 -2.31 4.43
N TYR A 95 -4.11 -2.60 5.11
CA TYR A 95 -5.39 -1.96 4.78
C TYR A 95 -5.37 -0.46 5.16
N PRO A 96 -5.92 0.45 4.33
CA PRO A 96 -5.98 1.89 4.62
C PRO A 96 -6.55 2.25 5.99
N ALA A 97 -7.51 1.46 6.47
CA ALA A 97 -8.10 1.62 7.80
C ALA A 97 -7.08 1.41 8.93
N ARG A 98 -6.19 0.40 8.82
CA ARG A 98 -5.14 0.11 9.81
C ARG A 98 -4.05 1.17 9.82
N LEU A 99 -3.78 1.79 8.66
CA LEU A 99 -2.87 2.93 8.51
C LEU A 99 -3.47 4.25 9.02
N LEU A 100 -4.78 4.31 9.27
CA LEU A 100 -5.57 5.56 9.33
C LEU A 100 -5.33 6.50 8.12
N LEU A 101 -4.81 6.01 6.99
CA LEU A 101 -4.59 6.80 5.78
C LEU A 101 -5.73 6.48 4.80
N THR A 102 -6.91 6.99 5.11
CA THR A 102 -8.20 6.61 4.47
C THR A 102 -8.76 7.65 3.50
N GLN A 103 -8.14 8.84 3.40
CA GLN A 103 -8.54 9.95 2.52
C GLN A 103 -7.37 10.36 1.60
N TRP A 104 -7.66 10.99 0.45
CA TRP A 104 -6.63 11.56 -0.44
C TRP A 104 -6.06 12.88 0.11
N LEU A 105 -4.81 13.19 -0.24
CA LEU A 105 -4.03 14.26 0.41
C LEU A 105 -3.71 15.45 -0.53
N PRO A 106 -3.62 16.70 -0.02
CA PRO A 106 -4.26 17.15 1.21
C PRO A 106 -5.78 17.08 1.06
N SER A 107 -6.43 16.56 2.10
CA SER A 107 -7.86 16.52 2.25
C SER A 107 -8.45 17.92 2.47
N GLY A 108 -9.78 18.02 2.48
CA GLY A 108 -10.51 19.28 2.70
C GLY A 108 -11.74 19.36 1.82
N ARG A 109 -12.64 18.38 1.95
CA ARG A 109 -13.91 18.29 1.22
C ARG A 109 -15.13 18.10 2.12
N TRP A 110 -14.91 17.85 3.42
CA TRP A 110 -15.92 17.99 4.45
C TRP A 110 -16.29 19.46 4.69
N ASP A 111 -17.57 19.71 4.91
CA ASP A 111 -18.16 21.01 5.20
C ASP A 111 -19.05 20.87 6.45
N ALA A 112 -18.64 21.57 7.51
CA ALA A 112 -19.28 21.50 8.83
C ALA A 112 -20.78 21.85 8.84
N LYS A 113 -21.28 22.58 7.84
CA LYS A 113 -22.71 22.91 7.72
C LYS A 113 -23.47 21.91 6.85
N LYS A 114 -22.82 21.30 5.85
CA LYS A 114 -23.48 20.48 4.81
C LYS A 114 -23.40 18.97 5.01
N ASN A 115 -22.49 18.48 5.85
CA ASN A 115 -22.33 17.03 6.07
C ASN A 115 -22.97 16.60 7.39
N GLN A 116 -23.82 15.55 7.35
CA GLN A 116 -24.55 15.04 8.52
C GLN A 116 -23.61 14.41 9.58
N LEU A 117 -22.47 13.88 9.14
CA LEU A 117 -21.47 13.25 9.98
C LEU A 117 -20.11 13.97 9.90
N GLN A 118 -19.35 13.96 10.99
CA GLN A 118 -17.93 14.25 11.01
C GLN A 118 -17.14 13.07 10.42
N GLU A 119 -16.13 13.37 9.59
CA GLU A 119 -15.23 12.35 9.02
C GLU A 119 -14.50 11.56 10.11
N GLY A 120 -14.16 10.30 9.81
CA GLY A 120 -13.26 9.53 10.67
C GLY A 120 -11.86 10.16 10.69
N ARG A 121 -11.11 9.99 11.78
CA ARG A 121 -9.72 10.50 11.87
C ARG A 121 -8.85 9.87 10.78
N TYR A 122 -7.99 10.68 10.18
CA TYR A 122 -6.99 10.24 9.20
C TYR A 122 -5.64 10.93 9.37
N LEU A 123 -4.59 10.32 8.83
CA LEU A 123 -3.23 10.87 8.80
C LEU A 123 -2.97 11.65 7.50
N SER A 124 -2.14 12.69 7.59
CA SER A 124 -1.76 13.61 6.50
C SER A 124 -0.60 13.10 5.62
N ASN A 125 -0.11 11.89 5.89
CA ASN A 125 1.09 11.30 5.31
C ASN A 125 1.14 9.80 5.61
N LEU A 126 1.96 9.05 4.87
CA LEU A 126 2.42 7.74 5.29
C LEU A 126 3.35 7.91 6.52
N PRO A 127 3.14 7.20 7.64
CA PRO A 127 4.05 7.22 8.78
C PRO A 127 5.43 6.67 8.41
N LEU A 128 6.51 7.17 9.03
CA LEU A 128 7.89 6.73 8.73
C LEU A 128 8.28 5.41 9.43
N GLU A 129 7.46 4.97 10.37
CA GLU A 129 7.50 3.67 11.03
C GLU A 129 6.84 2.54 10.22
N GLU A 130 6.20 2.86 9.08
CA GLU A 130 5.61 1.88 8.17
C GLU A 130 6.65 1.30 7.22
N LEU A 131 7.07 0.04 7.42
CA LEU A 131 7.97 -0.60 6.45
C LEU A 131 7.29 -0.74 5.09
N THR A 132 7.96 -0.29 4.04
CA THR A 132 7.49 -0.43 2.65
C THR A 132 8.10 -1.63 1.94
N ILE A 133 7.45 -2.06 0.85
CA ILE A 133 7.99 -3.03 -0.11
C ILE A 133 9.34 -2.57 -0.68
N ALA A 134 9.60 -1.25 -0.75
CA ALA A 134 10.90 -0.73 -1.15
C ALA A 134 11.96 -0.97 -0.07
N GLU A 135 11.67 -0.74 1.22
CA GLU A 135 12.56 -1.17 2.29
C GLU A 135 12.82 -2.68 2.26
N ALA A 136 11.78 -3.51 2.16
CA ALA A 136 11.93 -4.97 2.20
C ALA A 136 12.74 -5.51 0.99
N LEU A 137 12.55 -4.94 -0.19
CA LEU A 137 13.38 -5.25 -1.37
C LEU A 137 14.82 -4.78 -1.17
N ARG A 138 15.04 -3.59 -0.59
CA ARG A 138 16.37 -3.04 -0.30
C ARG A 138 17.13 -3.85 0.77
N GLU A 139 16.43 -4.33 1.81
CA GLU A 139 16.95 -5.31 2.77
C GLU A 139 17.33 -6.62 2.06
N SER A 140 16.54 -7.04 1.09
CA SER A 140 16.77 -8.21 0.23
C SER A 140 17.79 -7.98 -0.91
N GLY A 141 18.60 -6.91 -0.84
CA GLY A 141 19.70 -6.65 -1.78
C GLY A 141 19.32 -6.07 -3.14
N TYR A 142 18.05 -5.70 -3.38
CA TYR A 142 17.67 -4.91 -4.55
C TYR A 142 18.16 -3.46 -4.42
N ARG A 143 18.36 -2.79 -5.56
CA ARG A 143 18.34 -1.32 -5.62
C ARG A 143 16.93 -0.84 -5.91
N THR A 144 16.49 0.24 -5.27
CA THR A 144 15.11 0.73 -5.39
C THR A 144 15.03 2.10 -6.05
N GLY A 145 13.98 2.32 -6.85
CA GLY A 145 13.78 3.60 -7.53
C GLY A 145 12.30 3.95 -7.69
N PHE A 146 11.96 5.17 -7.30
CA PHE A 146 10.63 5.76 -7.46
C PHE A 146 10.61 6.76 -8.62
N LEU A 147 9.64 6.63 -9.51
CA LEU A 147 9.46 7.53 -10.66
C LEU A 147 7.99 7.95 -10.77
N GLY A 148 7.71 9.25 -10.77
CA GLY A 148 6.37 9.82 -10.96
C GLY A 148 5.66 10.26 -9.66
N LYS A 149 4.33 10.13 -9.61
CA LYS A 149 3.46 10.65 -8.52
C LYS A 149 3.62 9.84 -7.23
N TRP A 150 4.01 10.51 -6.13
CA TRP A 150 4.14 9.91 -4.80
C TRP A 150 2.88 10.07 -3.95
N HIS A 151 2.47 11.31 -3.63
CA HIS A 151 1.15 11.64 -3.07
C HIS A 151 0.87 11.04 -1.66
N LEU A 152 1.91 10.89 -0.83
CA LEU A 152 1.86 10.28 0.51
C LEU A 152 2.43 11.16 1.64
N GLY A 153 2.47 12.48 1.44
CA GLY A 153 2.84 13.46 2.47
C GLY A 153 3.29 14.78 1.86
N THR A 154 3.05 15.90 2.55
CA THR A 154 3.46 17.24 2.09
C THR A 154 4.93 17.54 2.37
N GLU A 155 5.39 17.16 3.57
CA GLU A 155 6.74 17.50 4.01
C GLU A 155 7.80 16.66 3.30
N THR A 156 8.95 17.29 3.02
CA THR A 156 10.06 16.64 2.29
C THR A 156 10.58 15.37 2.96
N TYR A 157 10.48 15.27 4.30
CA TYR A 157 10.88 14.07 5.04
C TYR A 157 9.88 12.91 4.94
N TYR A 158 8.73 13.07 4.27
CA TYR A 158 7.81 11.99 3.89
C TYR A 158 7.96 11.57 2.41
N PHE A 159 8.97 12.05 1.68
CA PHE A 159 9.22 11.70 0.28
C PHE A 159 9.89 10.31 0.14
N PRO A 160 9.85 9.65 -1.04
CA PRO A 160 10.30 8.26 -1.25
C PRO A 160 11.67 7.87 -0.66
N GLN A 161 12.62 8.80 -0.57
CA GLN A 161 13.95 8.54 0.02
C GLN A 161 13.90 8.11 1.49
N HIS A 162 12.87 8.54 2.21
CA HIS A 162 12.62 8.22 3.61
C HIS A 162 11.71 6.99 3.78
N GLN A 163 11.34 6.35 2.66
CA GLN A 163 10.36 5.27 2.53
C GLN A 163 10.88 4.24 1.52
N GLY A 164 12.10 3.75 1.76
CA GLY A 164 12.68 2.62 1.06
C GLY A 164 13.33 2.86 -0.31
N PHE A 165 13.12 4.00 -0.98
CA PHE A 165 13.59 4.22 -2.36
C PHE A 165 14.94 4.94 -2.44
N ASP A 166 15.98 4.26 -2.96
CA ASP A 166 17.30 4.85 -3.15
C ASP A 166 17.26 6.03 -4.15
N VAL A 167 16.61 5.83 -5.30
CA VAL A 167 16.36 6.87 -6.31
C VAL A 167 14.94 7.43 -6.16
N ASN A 168 14.79 8.76 -6.24
CA ASN A 168 13.50 9.42 -6.40
C ASN A 168 13.53 10.43 -7.55
N VAL A 169 12.64 10.25 -8.54
CA VAL A 169 12.49 11.12 -9.70
C VAL A 169 11.03 11.55 -9.84
N GLY A 170 10.74 12.77 -9.41
CA GLY A 170 9.42 13.40 -9.45
C GLY A 170 8.49 13.10 -8.26
N GLY A 171 8.82 12.13 -7.41
CA GLY A 171 8.02 11.74 -6.25
C GLY A 171 8.01 12.81 -5.15
N ARG A 172 6.91 13.55 -5.06
CA ARG A 172 6.66 14.62 -4.08
C ARG A 172 5.20 14.63 -3.61
N ASP A 173 4.82 15.69 -2.92
CA ASP A 173 3.49 15.99 -2.37
C ASP A 173 2.35 15.98 -3.41
N TYR A 174 2.63 16.32 -4.68
CA TYR A 174 1.61 16.57 -5.69
C TYR A 174 0.62 15.41 -5.93
N GLY A 175 -0.67 15.75 -5.83
CA GLY A 175 -1.77 14.78 -5.78
C GLY A 175 -2.53 14.52 -7.09
N ALA A 176 -2.20 15.22 -8.18
CA ALA A 176 -2.76 14.98 -9.52
C ALA A 176 -1.84 15.60 -10.59
N PRO A 177 -1.84 15.10 -11.84
CA PRO A 177 -1.37 15.88 -12.97
C PRO A 177 -2.30 17.10 -13.19
N GLY A 178 -1.75 18.25 -13.63
CA GLY A 178 -2.53 19.48 -13.84
C GLY A 178 -3.63 19.36 -14.91
N SER A 179 -3.45 18.41 -15.84
CA SER A 179 -4.47 17.92 -16.76
C SER A 179 -4.28 16.41 -16.94
N TYR A 180 -5.39 15.67 -16.98
CA TYR A 180 -5.42 14.24 -17.36
C TYR A 180 -5.53 14.05 -18.89
N PHE A 181 -5.84 15.11 -19.63
CA PHE A 181 -6.07 15.08 -21.07
C PHE A 181 -4.92 15.72 -21.84
N TYR A 182 -4.69 15.25 -23.07
CA TYR A 182 -3.77 15.89 -24.00
C TYR A 182 -4.42 17.15 -24.62
N PRO A 183 -3.71 18.30 -24.75
CA PRO A 183 -2.34 18.54 -24.31
C PRO A 183 -2.20 18.58 -22.78
N PHE A 184 -1.15 17.97 -22.26
CA PHE A 184 -0.86 17.91 -20.82
C PHE A 184 -0.35 19.27 -20.32
N GLU A 185 -1.25 20.22 -20.12
CA GLU A 185 -0.93 21.58 -19.68
C GLU A 185 -0.59 21.62 -18.18
N GLY A 186 0.52 22.29 -17.85
CA GLY A 186 1.06 22.40 -16.49
C GLY A 186 2.53 22.83 -16.48
N THR A 187 2.99 23.36 -15.35
CA THR A 187 4.34 23.96 -15.19
C THR A 187 5.46 22.95 -14.89
N TRP A 188 5.20 21.65 -15.03
CA TRP A 188 6.00 20.59 -14.43
C TRP A 188 7.08 20.01 -15.36
N LYS A 189 8.30 19.84 -14.83
CA LYS A 189 9.40 19.14 -15.49
C LYS A 189 10.06 18.17 -14.50
N ILE A 190 10.21 16.91 -14.90
CA ILE A 190 10.88 15.87 -14.10
C ILE A 190 12.29 15.65 -14.66
N PRO A 191 13.37 15.95 -13.91
CA PRO A 191 14.75 15.75 -14.35
C PRO A 191 15.24 14.30 -14.17
N THR A 192 16.31 13.93 -14.88
CA THR A 192 16.82 12.55 -15.02
C THR A 192 17.79 12.06 -13.92
N ILE A 193 18.15 10.78 -13.98
CA ILE A 193 18.35 9.86 -12.84
C ILE A 193 19.75 9.82 -12.18
N LEU A 194 20.82 10.30 -12.83
CA LEU A 194 22.12 9.59 -12.79
C LEU A 194 23.13 9.86 -11.65
N GLU A 195 22.87 10.72 -10.66
CA GLU A 195 23.97 11.36 -9.88
C GLU A 195 24.05 11.02 -8.36
N ALA A 196 23.13 10.24 -7.79
CA ALA A 196 22.69 10.49 -6.39
C ALA A 196 23.06 9.49 -5.26
N LEU A 197 23.76 8.37 -5.47
CA LEU A 197 23.68 7.21 -4.54
C LEU A 197 25.00 6.74 -3.88
N ASP A 198 25.09 6.74 -2.53
CA ASP A 198 25.99 5.85 -1.77
C ASP A 198 25.58 5.62 -0.27
N LEU A 199 25.43 4.34 0.14
CA LEU A 199 25.32 3.77 1.53
C LEU A 199 24.12 4.15 2.46
N LYS A 200 23.75 3.43 3.57
CA LYS A 200 23.53 1.98 3.92
C LYS A 200 22.60 1.85 5.19
N PRO A 201 21.93 0.69 5.49
CA PRO A 201 20.64 0.64 6.24
C PRO A 201 20.57 -0.11 7.62
N ARG A 202 19.37 -0.13 8.27
CA ARG A 202 18.88 -0.93 9.46
C ARG A 202 17.31 -1.14 9.41
N PRO A 203 16.64 -2.08 10.15
CA PRO A 203 15.45 -2.82 9.59
C PRO A 203 14.07 -2.94 10.35
N TYR A 204 13.06 -3.58 9.68
CA TYR A 204 11.73 -4.19 10.12
C TYR A 204 10.38 -3.37 10.03
N GLN A 205 9.11 -3.88 9.82
CA GLN A 205 8.44 -5.00 9.06
C GLN A 205 6.86 -4.87 8.96
N HIS A 206 6.10 -5.83 8.33
CA HIS A 206 4.69 -5.69 7.81
C HIS A 206 3.59 -6.65 8.38
N VAL A 207 2.27 -6.51 7.99
CA VAL A 207 1.16 -7.42 8.42
C VAL A 207 0.02 -7.89 7.44
N ASP A 208 -0.74 -7.06 6.68
CA ASP A 208 -2.08 -7.51 6.15
C ASP A 208 -2.10 -8.24 4.78
N GLY A 209 -1.04 -8.16 3.98
CA GLY A 209 -1.07 -8.53 2.56
C GLY A 209 -0.87 -10.02 2.26
N VAL A 210 -1.66 -10.58 1.33
CA VAL A 210 -1.47 -11.97 0.82
C VAL A 210 -0.59 -11.96 -0.44
N SER A 211 0.43 -12.82 -0.48
CA SER A 211 1.35 -12.95 -1.62
C SER A 211 0.67 -13.50 -2.88
N LEU A 212 0.92 -12.87 -4.03
CA LEU A 212 0.45 -13.33 -5.34
C LEU A 212 1.38 -14.36 -6.00
N VAL A 213 2.55 -14.66 -5.42
CA VAL A 213 3.54 -15.59 -6.00
C VAL A 213 2.97 -16.98 -6.32
N PRO A 214 2.11 -17.62 -5.49
CA PRO A 214 1.53 -18.92 -5.82
C PRO A 214 0.67 -18.89 -7.08
N VAL A 215 -0.11 -17.81 -7.27
CA VAL A 215 -0.95 -17.60 -8.46
C VAL A 215 -0.09 -17.31 -9.69
N LEU A 216 0.93 -16.45 -9.55
CA LEU A 216 1.85 -16.09 -10.63
C LEU A 216 2.74 -17.26 -11.10
N THR A 217 2.91 -18.28 -10.25
CA THR A 217 3.64 -19.52 -10.57
C THR A 217 2.71 -20.68 -10.96
N GLY A 218 1.38 -20.51 -10.90
CA GLY A 218 0.40 -21.55 -11.17
C GLY A 218 0.43 -22.72 -10.15
N THR A 219 0.96 -22.49 -8.94
CA THR A 219 1.12 -23.56 -7.93
C THR A 219 -0.08 -23.70 -7.00
N HIS A 220 -0.75 -22.59 -6.65
CA HIS A 220 -1.97 -22.59 -5.83
C HIS A 220 -2.88 -21.41 -6.23
N GLU A 221 -4.17 -21.51 -5.90
CA GLU A 221 -5.12 -20.39 -5.97
C GLU A 221 -4.89 -19.39 -4.82
N LEU A 222 -5.53 -18.22 -4.89
CA LEU A 222 -5.42 -17.19 -3.85
C LEU A 222 -6.37 -17.50 -2.67
N GLU A 223 -5.84 -18.07 -1.59
CA GLU A 223 -6.59 -18.31 -0.35
C GLU A 223 -6.98 -16.99 0.35
N ARG A 224 -8.11 -16.40 -0.06
CA ARG A 224 -8.67 -15.18 0.53
C ARG A 224 -10.19 -15.14 0.41
N ASP A 225 -10.87 -15.51 1.49
CA ASP A 225 -12.34 -15.61 1.59
C ASP A 225 -13.08 -14.26 1.43
N ALA A 226 -12.47 -13.13 1.83
CA ALA A 226 -13.06 -11.81 1.67
C ALA A 226 -12.05 -10.69 1.44
N ILE A 227 -12.54 -9.59 0.86
CA ILE A 227 -11.87 -8.29 0.77
C ILE A 227 -12.80 -7.18 1.28
N PHE A 228 -12.21 -6.15 1.89
CA PHE A 228 -12.90 -5.14 2.67
C PHE A 228 -12.46 -3.73 2.30
N TRP A 229 -13.33 -2.75 2.53
CA TRP A 229 -13.04 -1.32 2.42
C TRP A 229 -13.72 -0.53 3.55
N HIS A 230 -13.07 0.55 3.97
CA HIS A 230 -13.59 1.53 4.94
C HIS A 230 -13.26 2.93 4.41
N TYR A 231 -14.28 3.69 4.03
CA TYR A 231 -14.13 5.06 3.54
C TYR A 231 -15.05 5.99 4.36
N PRO A 232 -14.61 6.44 5.55
CA PRO A 232 -15.41 7.22 6.50
C PRO A 232 -15.42 8.72 6.14
N HIS A 233 -15.57 9.04 4.85
CA HIS A 233 -15.29 10.35 4.27
C HIS A 233 -16.28 10.76 3.19
N TYR A 234 -16.39 12.06 2.97
CA TYR A 234 -17.07 12.62 1.80
C TYR A 234 -16.06 12.96 0.70
N ASN A 235 -16.53 13.08 -0.54
CA ASN A 235 -15.77 13.68 -1.63
C ASN A 235 -16.75 14.33 -2.64
N GLN A 236 -16.23 14.79 -3.78
CA GLN A 236 -17.01 15.54 -4.78
C GLN A 236 -17.62 14.67 -5.88
N HIS A 237 -17.46 13.34 -5.83
CA HIS A 237 -18.05 12.44 -6.82
C HIS A 237 -19.54 12.19 -6.50
N PRO A 238 -20.50 12.48 -7.41
CA PRO A 238 -21.93 12.47 -7.09
C PRO A 238 -22.53 11.15 -6.58
N GLN A 239 -21.83 10.03 -6.80
CA GLN A 239 -22.24 8.69 -6.36
C GLN A 239 -21.45 8.18 -5.14
N SER A 240 -20.48 8.95 -4.63
CA SER A 240 -19.65 8.54 -3.50
C SER A 240 -20.24 9.06 -2.19
N PHE A 241 -20.47 8.15 -1.25
CA PHE A 241 -20.92 8.45 0.11
C PHE A 241 -20.06 7.70 1.13
N PRO A 242 -19.97 8.18 2.39
CA PRO A 242 -19.19 7.50 3.41
C PRO A 242 -19.72 6.09 3.67
N SER A 243 -18.86 5.08 3.55
CA SER A 243 -19.31 3.68 3.47
C SER A 243 -18.26 2.65 3.88
N GLY A 244 -18.79 1.49 4.32
CA GLY A 244 -18.03 0.26 4.53
C GLY A 244 -18.48 -0.79 3.51
N VAL A 245 -17.54 -1.57 3.00
CA VAL A 245 -17.83 -2.57 1.95
C VAL A 245 -17.11 -3.88 2.25
N ILE A 246 -17.77 -5.00 1.98
CA ILE A 246 -17.18 -6.35 1.96
C ILE A 246 -17.56 -7.06 0.66
N ARG A 247 -16.60 -7.70 -0.01
CA ARG A 247 -16.86 -8.72 -1.04
C ARG A 247 -16.38 -10.07 -0.52
N ALA A 248 -17.24 -11.08 -0.55
CA ALA A 248 -16.93 -12.45 -0.14
C ALA A 248 -17.55 -13.44 -1.15
N GLY A 249 -16.68 -14.13 -1.90
CA GLY A 249 -17.10 -14.90 -3.08
C GLY A 249 -17.87 -14.04 -4.09
N LYS A 250 -19.07 -14.50 -4.47
CA LYS A 250 -19.96 -13.79 -5.40
C LYS A 250 -20.61 -12.53 -4.80
N TRP A 251 -20.74 -12.45 -3.48
CA TRP A 251 -21.50 -11.41 -2.81
C TRP A 251 -20.67 -10.14 -2.58
N LYS A 252 -21.29 -8.97 -2.76
CA LYS A 252 -20.78 -7.68 -2.28
C LYS A 252 -21.86 -6.98 -1.45
N LEU A 253 -21.50 -6.59 -0.23
CA LEU A 253 -22.35 -5.79 0.66
C LEU A 253 -21.75 -4.40 0.83
N ILE A 254 -22.62 -3.38 0.82
CA ILE A 254 -22.30 -1.98 1.08
C ILE A 254 -23.15 -1.50 2.27
N GLU A 255 -22.52 -0.83 3.23
CA GLU A 255 -23.14 -0.15 4.36
C GLU A 255 -22.89 1.35 4.22
N SER A 256 -23.96 2.15 4.15
CA SER A 256 -23.90 3.62 4.18
C SER A 256 -23.80 4.09 5.63
N PHE A 257 -22.73 4.81 5.99
CA PHE A 257 -22.55 5.30 7.36
C PHE A 257 -23.52 6.43 7.72
N GLU A 258 -23.91 7.26 6.75
CA GLU A 258 -24.82 8.39 6.96
C GLU A 258 -26.27 7.96 7.23
N THR A 259 -26.72 6.86 6.61
CA THR A 259 -28.13 6.42 6.66
C THR A 259 -28.34 5.10 7.40
N GLY A 260 -27.27 4.35 7.67
CA GLY A 260 -27.36 2.95 8.12
C GLY A 260 -27.89 1.99 7.06
N LYS A 261 -28.19 2.44 5.82
CA LYS A 261 -28.71 1.57 4.76
C LYS A 261 -27.66 0.53 4.37
N VAL A 262 -28.09 -0.74 4.37
CA VAL A 262 -27.36 -1.86 3.79
C VAL A 262 -27.87 -2.12 2.37
N SER A 263 -26.99 -2.53 1.46
CA SER A 263 -27.33 -3.05 0.13
C SER A 263 -26.46 -4.26 -0.19
N LEU A 264 -27.01 -5.24 -0.91
CA LEU A 264 -26.35 -6.52 -1.19
C LEU A 264 -26.52 -6.87 -2.67
N TYR A 265 -25.42 -7.24 -3.33
CA TYR A 265 -25.40 -7.58 -4.76
C TYR A 265 -24.72 -8.93 -5.00
N ASP A 266 -25.22 -9.69 -5.97
CA ASP A 266 -24.58 -10.89 -6.50
C ASP A 266 -23.79 -10.54 -7.77
N LEU A 267 -22.49 -10.30 -7.63
CA LEU A 267 -21.62 -9.89 -8.73
C LEU A 267 -21.39 -10.99 -9.78
N SER A 268 -21.84 -12.23 -9.54
CA SER A 268 -21.79 -13.31 -10.55
C SER A 268 -22.93 -13.24 -11.57
N ALA A 269 -24.03 -12.57 -11.23
CA ALA A 269 -25.17 -12.31 -12.11
C ALA A 269 -25.30 -10.83 -12.48
N ASP A 270 -24.94 -9.92 -11.56
CA ASP A 270 -25.08 -8.48 -11.68
C ASP A 270 -23.80 -7.74 -11.27
N ILE A 271 -22.83 -7.73 -12.18
CA ILE A 271 -21.61 -6.91 -12.08
C ILE A 271 -21.90 -5.39 -12.16
N GLY A 272 -23.14 -4.99 -12.47
CA GLY A 272 -23.57 -3.60 -12.55
C GLY A 272 -24.17 -3.04 -11.26
N GLU A 273 -24.36 -3.88 -10.22
CA GLU A 273 -24.93 -3.51 -8.92
C GLU A 273 -26.31 -2.82 -9.04
N GLN A 274 -27.16 -3.33 -9.95
CA GLN A 274 -28.47 -2.77 -10.28
C GLN A 274 -29.60 -3.34 -9.41
N ASN A 275 -29.45 -4.56 -8.91
CA ASN A 275 -30.48 -5.32 -8.18
C ASN A 275 -30.09 -5.52 -6.71
N ASP A 276 -30.63 -4.69 -5.82
CA ASP A 276 -30.37 -4.78 -4.37
C ASP A 276 -31.15 -5.94 -3.74
N LEU A 277 -30.43 -6.99 -3.34
CA LEU A 277 -30.95 -8.23 -2.76
C LEU A 277 -30.98 -8.21 -1.22
N SER A 278 -30.68 -7.08 -0.57
CA SER A 278 -30.58 -6.99 0.90
C SER A 278 -31.85 -7.37 1.67
N ILE A 279 -33.02 -7.28 1.04
CA ILE A 279 -34.32 -7.69 1.61
C ILE A 279 -34.61 -9.18 1.36
N SER A 280 -34.34 -9.70 0.17
CA SER A 280 -34.63 -11.11 -0.18
C SER A 280 -33.61 -12.08 0.42
N GLU A 281 -32.35 -11.67 0.49
CA GLU A 281 -31.21 -12.45 0.99
C GLU A 281 -30.76 -11.92 2.37
N HIS A 282 -31.72 -11.53 3.21
CA HIS A 282 -31.48 -10.80 4.46
C HIS A 282 -30.45 -11.47 5.39
N ALA A 283 -30.53 -12.79 5.58
CA ALA A 283 -29.58 -13.55 6.41
C ALA A 283 -28.14 -13.57 5.84
N VAL A 284 -27.97 -13.38 4.53
CA VAL A 284 -26.65 -13.17 3.90
C VAL A 284 -26.17 -11.76 4.18
N ALA A 285 -27.05 -10.75 4.10
CA ALA A 285 -26.73 -9.37 4.39
C ALA A 285 -26.30 -9.18 5.86
N GLU A 286 -27.04 -9.72 6.84
CA GLU A 286 -26.66 -9.68 8.26
C GLU A 286 -25.30 -10.33 8.50
N LYS A 287 -25.09 -11.55 8.00
CA LYS A 287 -23.82 -12.29 8.15
C LYS A 287 -22.61 -11.53 7.56
N LEU A 288 -22.78 -10.86 6.41
CA LEU A 288 -21.71 -10.08 5.80
C LEU A 288 -21.49 -8.73 6.52
N LEU A 289 -22.55 -8.11 7.03
CA LEU A 289 -22.48 -6.88 7.83
C LEU A 289 -21.73 -7.10 9.14
N ASP A 290 -21.99 -8.20 9.85
CA ASP A 290 -21.29 -8.52 11.10
C ASP A 290 -19.82 -8.87 10.87
N ARG A 291 -19.50 -9.58 9.77
CA ARG A 291 -18.12 -9.78 9.33
C ARG A 291 -17.40 -8.45 9.03
N LEU A 292 -18.07 -7.52 8.35
CA LEU A 292 -17.54 -6.20 8.03
C LEU A 292 -17.29 -5.37 9.31
N LYS A 293 -18.21 -5.40 10.28
CA LYS A 293 -18.05 -4.76 11.60
C LYS A 293 -16.89 -5.37 12.39
N ALA A 294 -16.76 -6.69 12.41
CA ALA A 294 -15.68 -7.39 13.08
C ALA A 294 -14.30 -7.07 12.47
N TRP A 295 -14.21 -7.03 11.13
CA TRP A 295 -13.00 -6.58 10.44
C TRP A 295 -12.65 -5.12 10.75
N ARG A 296 -13.63 -4.20 10.76
CA ARG A 296 -13.40 -2.80 11.14
C ARG A 296 -12.83 -2.66 12.55
N HIS A 297 -13.26 -3.51 13.49
CA HIS A 297 -12.69 -3.57 14.83
C HIS A 297 -11.23 -4.07 14.83
N ASP A 298 -10.93 -5.16 14.11
CA ASP A 298 -9.56 -5.71 13.99
C ASP A 298 -8.56 -4.71 13.40
N VAL A 299 -8.95 -3.98 12.36
CA VAL A 299 -8.09 -2.95 11.73
C VAL A 299 -8.04 -1.64 12.50
N GLY A 300 -8.74 -1.51 13.64
CA GLY A 300 -8.77 -0.26 14.42
C GLY A 300 -9.41 0.92 13.69
N ALA A 301 -10.36 0.66 12.77
CA ALA A 301 -10.97 1.66 11.91
C ALA A 301 -11.66 2.78 12.72
N ASP A 302 -11.24 4.03 12.55
CA ASP A 302 -11.91 5.15 13.20
C ASP A 302 -13.32 5.36 12.60
N PRO A 303 -14.38 5.43 13.43
CA PRO A 303 -15.75 5.63 12.96
C PRO A 303 -16.04 7.11 12.67
N MET A 304 -17.02 7.35 11.81
CA MET A 304 -17.66 8.66 11.72
C MET A 304 -18.53 8.94 12.97
N ARG A 305 -18.84 10.21 13.20
CA ARG A 305 -19.57 10.69 14.39
C ARG A 305 -20.65 11.68 13.97
N GLU A 306 -21.72 11.84 14.74
CA GLU A 306 -22.75 12.86 14.44
C GLU A 306 -22.13 14.26 14.38
N ASN A 307 -22.55 15.08 13.41
CA ASN A 307 -22.09 16.47 13.31
C ASN A 307 -23.06 17.43 14.01
N PRO A 308 -22.70 18.03 15.17
CA PRO A 308 -23.55 18.98 15.89
C PRO A 308 -23.66 20.35 15.19
N GLN A 309 -22.96 20.57 14.07
CA GLN A 309 -22.98 21.80 13.28
C GLN A 309 -23.79 21.67 11.97
N PHE A 310 -24.36 20.49 11.70
CA PHE A 310 -25.11 20.22 10.47
C PHE A 310 -26.42 21.01 10.40
N GLU A 311 -26.59 21.75 9.30
CA GLU A 311 -27.79 22.57 9.02
C GLU A 311 -28.68 21.82 8.02
N LYS A 312 -29.90 21.47 8.47
CA LYS A 312 -30.92 20.72 7.70
C LYS A 312 -31.78 21.63 6.82
#